data_AF-A0A2D5AIS2-F1
#
_entry.id   AF-A0A2D5AIS2-F1
#
_cell.length_a   1.000
_cell.length_b   1.000
_cell.length_c   1.000
_cell.angle_alpha   90.00
_cell.angle_beta   90.00
_cell.angle_gamma   90.00
#
_symmetry.space_group_name_H-M   'P 1'
#
loop_
_entity.id
_entity.type
_entity.pdbx_description
1 polymer ?
#
loop_
_entity_poly.entity_id
_entity_poly.type
_entity_poly.pdbx_seq_one_letter_code
_entity_poly.pdbx_strand_id
1 'polypeptide(L)' 'MTQEEAIQKIEDACKVISLEMMKLTPNARYITDEEIAGDIMKASYQLTIELEVIKKKLIKLKGRDDSSLL' A
#
# COMPACT_ATOMS: atom_id res chain seq x y z
N MET A 1 -8.25 14.47 17.06
CA MET A 1 -7.31 13.85 16.10
C MET A 1 -6.79 14.94 15.19
N THR A 2 -5.48 15.11 15.10
CA THR A 2 -4.82 16.11 14.23
C THR A 2 -4.55 15.53 12.83
N GLN A 3 -4.17 16.38 11.87
CA GLN A 3 -3.74 15.95 10.54
C GLN A 3 -2.50 15.05 10.61
N GLU A 4 -1.53 15.41 11.44
CA GLU A 4 -0.32 14.61 11.65
C GLU A 4 -0.63 13.22 12.23
N GLU A 5 -1.51 13.14 13.24
CA GLU A 5 -1.98 11.87 13.78
C GLU A 5 -2.73 11.03 12.75
N ALA A 6 -3.54 11.66 11.89
CA ALA A 6 -4.24 10.96 10.81
C ALA A 6 -3.26 10.42 9.77
N ILE A 7 -2.26 11.21 9.37
CA ILE A 7 -1.23 10.78 8.43
C ILE A 7 -0.45 9.59 8.99
N GLN A 8 0.00 9.66 10.26
CA GLN A 8 0.73 8.57 10.89
C GLN A 8 -0.09 7.28 10.91
N LYS A 9 -1.37 7.36 11.29
CA LYS A 9 -2.27 6.19 11.28
C LYS A 9 -2.43 5.58 9.89
N ILE A 10 -2.49 6.40 8.84
CA ILE A 10 -2.59 5.89 7.46
C ILE A 10 -1.26 5.26 7.02
N GLU A 11 -0.11 5.84 7.38
CA GLU A 11 1.21 5.26 7.08
C GLU A 11 1.40 3.90 7.75
N ASP A 12 1.01 3.79 9.02
CA ASP A 12 1.04 2.52 9.77
C ASP A 12 0.15 1.47 9.12
N ALA A 13 -1.06 1.85 8.70
CA ALA A 13 -1.96 0.97 7.95
C ALA A 13 -1.33 0.53 6.62
N CYS A 14 -0.72 1.46 5.87
CA CYS A 14 -0.07 1.13 4.60
C CYS A 14 1.10 0.16 4.79
N LYS A 15 1.85 0.28 5.89
CA LYS A 15 2.93 -0.65 6.25
C LYS A 15 2.40 -2.05 6.51
N VAL A 16 1.33 -2.18 7.30
CA VAL A 16 0.70 -3.48 7.58
C VAL A 16 0.18 -4.12 6.28
N ILE A 17 -0.55 -3.36 5.46
CA ILE A 17 -1.06 -3.87 4.18
C ILE A 17 0.10 -4.33 3.29
N SER A 18 1.18 -3.53 3.18
CA SER A 18 2.38 -3.92 2.40
C SER A 18 2.95 -5.26 2.85
N LEU A 19 3.05 -5.50 4.16
CA LEU A 19 3.56 -6.75 4.71
C LEU A 19 2.64 -7.94 4.43
N GLU A 20 1.32 -7.75 4.48
CA GLU A 20 0.37 -8.80 4.12
C GLU A 20 0.40 -9.10 2.61
N MET A 21 0.51 -8.07 1.78
CA MET A 21 0.65 -8.22 0.32
C MET A 21 1.88 -9.05 -0.07
N MET A 22 3.00 -8.92 0.66
CA MET A 22 4.21 -9.73 0.45
C MET A 22 3.99 -11.23 0.67
N LYS A 23 2.90 -11.63 1.35
CA LYS A 23 2.56 -13.03 1.56
C LYS A 23 1.73 -13.61 0.41
N LEU A 24 0.99 -12.78 -0.35
CA LEU A 24 0.08 -13.28 -1.39
C LEU A 24 0.85 -13.91 -2.56
N THR A 25 1.81 -13.18 -3.14
CA THR A 25 2.56 -13.65 -4.32
C THR A 25 3.33 -14.96 -4.07
N PRO A 26 3.99 -15.20 -2.92
CA PRO A 26 4.59 -16.50 -2.63
C PRO A 26 3.56 -17.62 -2.46
N ASN A 27 2.43 -17.35 -1.80
CA ASN A 27 1.42 -18.38 -1.54
C ASN A 27 0.62 -18.75 -2.80
N ALA A 28 0.40 -17.80 -3.71
CA ALA A 28 -0.25 -18.05 -5.00
C ALA A 28 0.46 -19.13 -5.83
N ARG A 29 1.77 -19.32 -5.63
CA ARG A 29 2.59 -20.32 -6.34
C ARG A 29 2.26 -21.75 -5.94
N TYR A 30 1.62 -21.95 -4.80
CA TYR A 30 1.19 -23.27 -4.32
C TYR A 30 -0.24 -23.61 -4.76
N ILE A 31 -0.91 -22.71 -5.49
CA ILE A 31 -2.23 -22.96 -6.06
C ILE A 31 -2.05 -23.70 -7.37
N THR A 32 -2.67 -24.86 -7.49
CA THR A 32 -2.54 -25.74 -8.66
C THR A 32 -3.39 -25.30 -9.86
N ASP A 33 -4.44 -24.51 -9.61
CA ASP A 33 -5.24 -23.89 -10.65
C ASP A 33 -4.51 -22.64 -11.17
N GLU A 34 -3.98 -22.74 -12.39
CA GLU A 34 -3.17 -21.67 -13.00
C GLU A 34 -3.96 -20.40 -13.27
N GLU A 35 -5.25 -20.50 -13.58
CA GLU A 35 -6.13 -19.35 -13.81
C GLU A 35 -6.31 -18.58 -12.49
N ILE A 36 -6.67 -19.29 -11.42
CA ILE A 36 -6.83 -18.70 -10.09
C ILE A 36 -5.51 -18.11 -9.57
N ALA A 37 -4.39 -18.83 -9.73
CA ALA A 37 -3.07 -18.34 -9.33
C ALA A 37 -2.70 -17.04 -10.08
N GLY A 38 -2.98 -16.99 -11.39
CA GLY A 38 -2.77 -15.82 -12.23
C GLY A 38 -3.61 -14.62 -11.79
N ASP A 39 -4.88 -14.84 -11.51
CA ASP A 39 -5.80 -13.79 -11.05
C ASP A 39 -5.39 -13.23 -9.68
N ILE A 40 -4.96 -14.08 -8.75
CA ILE A 40 -4.45 -13.64 -7.44
C ILE A 40 -3.18 -12.79 -7.62
N MET A 41 -2.25 -13.20 -8.48
CA MET A 41 -1.03 -12.41 -8.74
C MET A 41 -1.36 -11.05 -9.36
N LYS A 42 -2.29 -11.02 -10.33
CA LYS A 42 -2.74 -9.79 -11.00
C LYS A 42 -3.43 -8.84 -10.02
N ALA A 43 -4.37 -9.34 -9.23
CA ALA A 43 -5.06 -8.56 -8.20
C ALA A 43 -4.06 -8.03 -7.16
N SER A 44 -3.10 -8.86 -6.75
CA SER A 44 -2.08 -8.46 -5.77
C SER A 44 -1.18 -7.34 -6.29
N TYR A 45 -0.80 -7.41 -7.56
CA TYR A 45 -0.04 -6.34 -8.21
C TYR A 45 -0.83 -5.03 -8.28
N GLN A 46 -2.11 -5.09 -8.66
CA GLN A 46 -2.98 -3.90 -8.71
C GLN A 46 -3.14 -3.25 -7.34
N LEU A 47 -3.38 -4.05 -6.28
CA LEU A 47 -3.46 -3.54 -4.91
C LEU A 47 -2.15 -2.86 -4.47
N THR A 48 -1.00 -3.40 -4.89
CA THR A 48 0.30 -2.79 -4.60
C THR A 48 0.46 -1.42 -5.28
N ILE A 49 -0.01 -1.27 -6.53
CA ILE A 49 -0.01 0.02 -7.24
C ILE A 49 -0.86 1.05 -6.49
N GLU A 50 -2.08 0.69 -6.11
CA GLU A 50 -2.98 1.62 -5.40
C GLU A 50 -2.41 2.02 -4.03
N LEU A 51 -1.76 1.09 -3.33
CA LEU A 51 -1.09 1.39 -2.07
C LEU A 51 0.06 2.40 -2.25
N GLU A 52 0.82 2.29 -3.34
CA GLU A 52 1.87 3.25 -3.67
C GLU A 52 1.29 4.63 -4.06
N VAL A 53 0.11 4.69 -4.68
CA VAL A 53 -0.59 5.95 -4.92
C VAL A 53 -0.91 6.64 -3.59
N ILE A 54 -1.46 5.91 -2.61
CA ILE A 54 -1.77 6.45 -1.27
C ILE A 54 -0.51 7.00 -0.62
N LYS A 55 0.56 6.20 -0.53
CA LYS A 55 1.85 6.62 0.07
C LYS A 55 2.41 7.87 -0.58
N LYS A 56 2.41 7.95 -1.92
CA LYS A 56 2.88 9.13 -2.66
C LYS A 56 2.07 10.39 -2.36
N LYS A 57 0.75 10.26 -2.16
CA LYS A 57 -0.10 11.39 -1.78
C LYS A 57 0.22 11.90 -0.38
N LEU A 58 0.48 11.01 0.58
CA LEU A 58 0.88 11.38 1.94
C LEU A 58 2.23 12.10 1.96
N ILE A 59 3.23 11.61 1.21
CA ILE A 59 4.53 12.28 1.07
C ILE A 59 4.37 13.69 0.51
N LYS A 60 3.54 13.87 -0.53
CA LYS A 60 3.25 15.18 -1.11
C LYS A 60 2.51 16.10 -0.14
N LEU A 61 1.64 15.56 0.71
CA LEU A 61 0.93 16.32 1.73
C LEU A 61 1.91 16.86 2.78
N LYS A 62 2.77 15.99 3.33
CA LYS A 62 3.82 16.38 4.28
C LYS A 62 4.76 17.46 3.70
N GLY A 63 5.23 17.27 2.46
CA GLY A 63 6.12 18.24 1.82
C GLY A 63 5.48 19.61 1.52
N ARG A 64 4.14 19.67 1.41
CA ARG A 64 3.40 20.95 1.27
C ARG A 64 3.27 21.66 2.61
N ASP A 65 3.00 20.92 3.68
CA ASP A 65 2.94 21.48 5.03
C ASP A 65 4.30 22.09 5.41
N ASP A 66 5.41 21.39 5.16
CA ASP A 66 6.77 21.91 5.41
C ASP A 66 7.09 23.17 4.59
N SER A 67 6.59 23.26 3.36
CA SER A 67 6.78 24.44 2.49
C SER A 67 5.92 25.64 2.88
N SER A 68 4.86 25.43 3.68
CA SER A 68 3.97 26.51 4.15
C SER A 68 4.44 27.15 5.46
N LEU A 69 5.47 26.58 6.08
CA LEU A 69 6.09 27.04 7.33
C LEU A 69 7.37 27.87 7.10
N LEU A 70 7.74 28.14 5.83
CA LEU A 70 8.84 28.99 5.40
C LEU A 70 8.31 30.28 4.76
#